data_AF-A0A850HAQ8-F1
#
_entry.id   AF-A0A850HAQ8-F1
#
_cell.length_a   1.000
_cell.length_b   1.000
_cell.length_c   1.000
_cell.angle_alpha   90.00
_cell.angle_beta   90.00
_cell.angle_gamma   90.00
#
_symmetry.space_group_name_H-M   'P 1'
#
loop_
_entity.id
_entity.type
_entity.pdbx_description
1 polymer ?
#
loop_
_entity_poly.entity_id
_entity_poly.type
_entity_poly.pdbx_seq_one_letter_code
_entity_poly.pdbx_strand_id
1 'polypeptide(L)' 'MPKVEQGRLFGLYGMGSYTFEELDELADEYLKRIADPENTDDPKWLKRRANRLRKLARQKEKSVEHKLDQR' A
#
# COMPACT_ATOMS: atom_id res chain seq x y z
N MET A 1 1.66 21.65 -13.77
CA MET A 1 2.39 20.37 -13.81
C MET A 1 1.39 19.24 -13.98
N PRO A 2 1.52 18.33 -14.96
CA PRO A 2 0.60 17.21 -15.07
C PRO A 2 0.77 16.35 -13.82
N LYS A 3 -0.32 16.20 -13.05
CA LYS A 3 -0.37 15.34 -11.87
C LYS A 3 0.00 13.94 -12.33
N VAL A 4 1.17 13.48 -11.89
CA VAL A 4 1.71 12.15 -12.16
C VAL A 4 0.58 11.14 -11.98
N GLU A 5 0.45 10.25 -12.96
CA GLU A 5 -0.55 9.19 -13.10
C GLU A 5 -0.53 8.14 -11.96
N GLN A 6 -0.30 8.53 -10.71
CA GLN A 6 -0.46 7.70 -9.51
C GLN A 6 -1.92 7.25 -9.27
N GLY A 7 -2.83 7.53 -10.21
CA GLY A 7 -4.16 6.94 -10.26
C GLY A 7 -4.21 5.53 -10.87
N ARG A 8 -3.22 5.13 -11.68
CA ARG A 8 -3.31 3.89 -12.50
C ARG A 8 -2.51 2.69 -12.02
N LEU A 9 -1.61 2.84 -11.03
CA LEU A 9 -0.98 1.69 -10.34
C LEU A 9 -2.01 0.78 -9.62
N PHE A 10 -3.27 1.22 -9.53
CA PHE A 10 -4.33 0.61 -8.74
C PHE A 10 -5.57 0.21 -9.55
N GLY A 11 -5.41 -0.08 -10.85
CA GLY A 11 -6.42 -0.88 -11.55
C GLY A 11 -6.52 -2.29 -10.95
N LEU A 12 -7.63 -2.99 -11.22
CA LEU A 12 -7.93 -4.37 -10.76
C LEU A 12 -6.75 -5.36 -10.87
N TYR A 13 -5.83 -5.11 -11.80
CA TYR A 13 -4.64 -5.93 -12.06
C TYR A 13 -3.45 -5.66 -11.13
N GLY A 14 -3.28 -4.44 -10.60
CA GLY A 14 -2.10 -4.09 -9.80
C GLY A 14 -2.17 -4.59 -8.36
N MET A 15 -3.36 -4.69 -7.77
CA MET A 15 -3.52 -5.15 -6.38
C MET A 15 -3.55 -6.67 -6.23
N GLY A 16 -3.77 -7.42 -7.31
CA GLY A 16 -3.74 -8.89 -7.29
C GLY A 16 -2.31 -9.43 -7.13
N SER A 17 -1.34 -8.75 -7.72
CA SER A 17 0.07 -9.18 -7.81
C SER A 17 0.87 -9.01 -6.53
N TYR A 18 0.53 -8.07 -5.66
CA TYR A 18 1.31 -7.84 -4.44
C TYR A 18 0.99 -8.85 -3.34
N THR A 19 2.00 -9.40 -2.68
CA THR A 19 1.84 -10.16 -1.44
C THR A 19 1.43 -9.24 -0.28
N PHE A 20 1.03 -9.80 0.86
CA PHE A 20 0.74 -8.98 2.04
C PHE A 20 2.02 -8.27 2.54
N GLU A 21 3.17 -8.93 2.45
CA GLU A 21 4.49 -8.39 2.83
C GLU A 21 4.86 -7.19 1.96
N GLU A 22 4.73 -7.29 0.64
CA GLU A 22 5.03 -6.19 -0.29
C GLU A 22 4.11 -4.98 -0.06
N LEU A 23 2.85 -5.22 0.32
CA LEU A 23 1.91 -4.14 0.67
C LEU A 23 2.30 -3.42 1.96
N ASP A 24 2.84 -4.15 2.94
CA ASP A 24 3.34 -3.57 4.19
C ASP A 24 4.65 -2.81 3.96
N GLU A 25 5.57 -3.35 3.18
CA GLU A 25 6.81 -2.64 2.78
C GLU A 25 6.49 -1.33 2.05
N LEU A 26 5.56 -1.37 1.08
CA LEU A 26 5.12 -0.18 0.36
C LEU A 26 4.51 0.85 1.33
N ALA A 27 3.73 0.40 2.32
CA ALA A 27 3.18 1.30 3.33
C ALA A 27 4.27 1.98 4.16
N ASP A 28 5.34 1.25 4.50
CA ASP A 28 6.47 1.78 5.25
C ASP A 28 7.29 2.78 4.42
N GLU A 29 7.44 2.56 3.12
CA GLU A 29 8.03 3.56 2.22
C GLU A 29 7.24 4.87 2.21
N TYR A 30 5.91 4.81 2.14
CA TYR A 30 5.06 6.00 2.24
C TYR A 30 5.25 6.74 3.57
N LEU A 31 5.45 6.02 4.67
CA LEU A 31 5.72 6.63 5.98
C LEU A 31 7.12 7.24 6.05
N LYS A 32 8.13 6.59 5.47
CA LYS A 32 9.50 7.13 5.38
C LYS A 32 9.52 8.45 4.59
N ARG A 33 8.75 8.53 3.51
CA ARG A 33 8.59 9.78 2.73
C ARG A 33 7.99 10.92 3.54
N ILE A 34 7.21 10.66 4.59
CA ILE A 34 6.71 11.73 5.46
C ILE A 34 7.83 12.36 6.28
N ALA A 35 8.84 11.57 6.65
CA ALA A 35 9.99 12.04 7.42
C ALA A 35 11.07 12.69 6.55
N ASP A 36 10.94 12.60 5.23
CA ASP A 36 11.88 13.18 4.27
C ASP A 36 11.65 14.70 4.15
N PRO A 37 12.64 15.54 4.50
CA PRO A 37 12.51 16.99 4.41
C PRO A 37 12.45 17.51 2.97
N GLU A 38 12.87 16.71 1.97
CA GLU A 38 12.80 17.08 0.55
C GLU A 38 11.45 16.71 -0.09
N ASN A 39 10.59 15.99 0.63
CA ASN A 39 9.33 15.55 0.09
C ASN A 39 8.30 16.68 -0.01
N THR A 40 7.73 16.86 -1.20
CA THR A 40 6.70 17.86 -1.49
C THR A 40 5.27 17.33 -1.40
N ASP A 41 5.08 16.02 -1.20
CA ASP A 41 3.77 15.39 -1.11
C ASP A 41 3.06 15.73 0.22
N ASP A 42 1.72 15.76 0.22
CA ASP A 42 0.92 16.02 1.42
C ASP A 42 1.12 14.90 2.47
N PRO A 43 1.64 15.21 3.68
CA PRO A 43 1.87 14.22 4.74
C PRO A 43 0.60 13.46 5.17
N LYS A 44 -0.56 14.13 5.17
CA LYS A 44 -1.85 13.49 5.49
C LYS A 44 -2.26 12.54 4.38
N TRP A 45 -2.01 12.87 3.13
CA TRP A 45 -2.29 11.99 2.00
C TRP A 45 -1.42 10.73 2.06
N LEU A 46 -0.11 10.89 2.27
CA LEU A 46 0.84 9.78 2.43
C LEU A 46 0.43 8.86 3.57
N LYS A 47 0.09 9.44 4.74
CA LYS A 47 -0.39 8.68 5.90
C LYS A 47 -1.67 7.91 5.62
N ARG A 48 -2.64 8.53 4.93
CA ARG A 48 -3.88 7.85 4.51
C ARG A 48 -3.59 6.71 3.52
N ARG A 49 -2.63 6.91 2.62
CA ARG A 49 -2.21 5.89 1.65
C ARG A 49 -1.56 4.69 2.34
N ALA A 50 -0.58 4.93 3.21
CA ALA A 50 0.07 3.89 4.02
C ALA A 50 -0.95 3.08 4.83
N ASN A 51 -1.87 3.75 5.53
CA ASN A 51 -2.91 3.07 6.30
C ASN A 51 -3.83 2.20 5.44
N ARG A 52 -4.15 2.64 4.22
CA ARG A 52 -4.96 1.84 3.28
C ARG A 52 -4.21 0.58 2.85
N LEU A 53 -2.92 0.69 2.55
CA LEU A 53 -2.08 -0.44 2.16
C LEU A 53 -1.97 -1.47 3.29
N ARG A 54 -1.69 -1.04 4.52
CA ARG A 54 -1.67 -1.94 5.69
C ARG A 54 -3.01 -2.66 5.91
N LYS A 55 -4.13 -1.98 5.69
CA LYS A 55 -5.45 -2.62 5.79
C LYS A 55 -5.63 -3.71 4.73
N LEU A 56 -5.13 -3.48 3.51
CA LEU A 56 -5.16 -4.47 2.44
C LEU A 56 -4.20 -5.64 2.71
N ALA A 57 -3.00 -5.37 3.20
CA ALA A 57 -2.03 -6.39 3.62
C ALA A 57 -2.65 -7.36 4.63
N ARG A 58 -3.22 -6.83 5.72
CA ARG A 58 -3.92 -7.64 6.74
C ARG A 58 -5.11 -8.43 6.20
N GLN A 59 -5.85 -7.88 5.23
CA GLN A 59 -6.94 -8.60 4.59
C GLN A 59 -6.43 -9.77 3.76
N LYS A 60 -5.29 -9.59 3.06
CA LYS A 60 -4.64 -10.66 2.30
C LYS A 60 -4.04 -11.73 3.20
N GLU A 61 -3.31 -11.34 4.24
CA GLU A 61 -2.73 -12.24 5.24
C GLU A 61 -3.81 -13.17 5.80
N LYS A 62 -4.92 -12.62 6.32
CA LYS A 62 -6.05 -13.41 6.81
C LYS A 62 -6.68 -14.30 5.75
N SER A 63 -6.74 -13.84 4.50
CA SER A 63 -7.30 -14.64 3.40
C SER A 63 -6.38 -15.80 3.01
N VAL A 64 -5.06 -15.65 3.17
CA VAL A 64 -4.08 -16.72 3.00
C VAL A 64 -4.16 -17.70 4.16
N GLU A 65 -4.17 -17.23 5.40
CA GLU A 65 -4.37 -18.07 6.60
C GLU A 65 -5.62 -18.92 6.49
N HIS A 66 -6.76 -18.31 6.14
CA HIS A 66 -8.03 -19.03 6.00
C HIS A 66 -7.99 -20.12 4.92
N LYS A 67 -7.22 -19.92 3.83
CA LYS A 67 -7.03 -20.94 2.79
C LYS A 67 -6.11 -22.07 3.23
N LEU A 68 -5.15 -21.78 4.11
CA LEU A 68 -4.27 -22.79 4.70
C LEU A 68 -5.04 -23.64 5.70
N ASP A 69 -5.90 -23.04 6.53
CA ASP A 69 -6.71 -23.75 7.53
C ASP A 69 -7.79 -24.66 6.91
N GLN A 70 -8.21 -24.39 5.67
CA GLN A 70 -9.21 -25.20 4.94
C GLN A 70 -8.63 -26.37 4.14
N ARG A 71 -7.30 -26.56 4.15
CA ARG A 71 -6.60 -27.67 3.49
C ARG A 71 -6.29 -28.80 4.47
#